data_AF-A0A950UK96-F1
#
_entry.id   AF-A0A950UK96-F1
#
_cell.length_a   1.000
_cell.length_b   1.000
_cell.length_c   1.000
_cell.angle_alpha   90.00
_cell.angle_beta   90.00
_cell.angle_gamma   90.00
#
_symmetry.space_group_name_H-M   'P 1'
#
loop_
_entity.id
_entity.type
_entity.pdbx_description
1 polymer ?
#
loop_
_entity_poly.entity_id
_entity_poly.type
_entity_poly.pdbx_seq_one_letter_code
_entity_poly.pdbx_strand_id
1 'polypeptide(L)'
;MVHNPGPLAEGDYPPAANFAGGRYNEATLTHDEILYRGGEGGEGKELGQWFTRQPPQSVAHVRIDTAVRPQWIDSATGEFTGKSPVDTVYSVKFPAGTKIYFGPVGNQGGVYVGGVEQIFIREPWKIKGVEVIGSEPLH
;
A
#
# COMPACT_ATOMS: atom_id res chain seq x y z
N MET A 1 -29.54 0.10 11.65
CA MET A 1 -28.60 0.26 10.53
C MET A 1 -27.45 -0.69 10.79
N VAL A 2 -27.34 -1.80 10.06
CA VAL A 2 -26.21 -2.72 10.21
C VAL A 2 -25.10 -2.20 9.31
N HIS A 3 -24.18 -1.42 9.89
CA HIS A 3 -22.89 -1.21 9.25
C HIS A 3 -22.09 -2.50 9.50
N ASN A 4 -21.94 -3.34 8.49
CA ASN A 4 -20.92 -4.38 8.49
C ASN A 4 -19.66 -3.73 7.93
N PRO A 5 -18.71 -3.29 8.77
CA PRO A 5 -17.56 -2.52 8.29
C PRO A 5 -16.49 -3.43 7.68
N GLY A 6 -16.73 -4.75 7.69
CA GLY A 6 -15.85 -5.77 7.10
C GLY A 6 -14.57 -6.03 7.91
N PRO A 7 -13.77 -7.02 7.50
CA PRO A 7 -12.60 -7.49 8.28
C PRO A 7 -11.43 -6.49 8.35
N LEU A 8 -11.50 -5.35 7.65
CA LEU A 8 -10.45 -4.33 7.65
C LEU A 8 -10.76 -3.13 8.57
N ALA A 9 -11.89 -3.14 9.27
CA ALA A 9 -12.32 -2.05 10.13
C ALA A 9 -11.92 -2.20 11.61
N GLU A 10 -11.25 -3.29 11.96
CA GLU A 10 -10.81 -3.59 13.33
C GLU A 10 -9.38 -3.06 13.60
N GLY A 11 -9.13 -2.62 14.84
CA GLY A 11 -7.84 -2.13 15.32
C GLY A 11 -7.74 -0.61 15.45
N ASP A 12 -6.66 -0.12 16.05
CA ASP A 12 -6.42 1.32 16.30
C ASP A 12 -6.17 2.12 15.01
N TYR A 13 -5.62 1.46 13.99
CA TYR A 13 -5.38 2.00 12.64
C TYR A 13 -5.93 1.04 11.59
N PRO A 14 -7.26 1.01 11.40
CA PRO A 14 -7.89 0.01 10.54
C PRO A 14 -7.50 0.23 9.08
N PRO A 15 -7.04 -0.81 8.35
CA PRO A 15 -6.69 -0.69 6.93
C PRO A 15 -7.81 -0.11 6.07
N ALA A 16 -9.08 -0.34 6.46
CA ALA A 16 -10.26 0.23 5.80
C ALA A 16 -10.18 1.76 5.64
N ALA A 17 -9.58 2.48 6.59
CA ALA A 17 -9.49 3.94 6.56
C ALA A 17 -8.66 4.48 5.37
N ASN A 18 -7.81 3.64 4.77
CA ASN A 18 -7.00 4.03 3.61
C ASN A 18 -7.77 3.92 2.29
N PHE A 19 -8.95 3.28 2.27
CA PHE A 19 -9.82 3.21 1.10
C PHE A 19 -10.82 4.36 1.08
N ALA A 20 -11.27 4.77 -0.12
CA ALA A 20 -12.19 5.90 -0.27
C ALA A 20 -13.53 5.67 0.46
N GLY A 21 -13.71 6.37 1.57
CA GLY A 21 -14.87 6.20 2.46
C GLY A 21 -14.97 4.80 3.05
N GLY A 22 -13.85 4.10 3.26
CA GLY A 22 -13.83 2.74 3.81
C GLY A 22 -14.26 1.63 2.85
N ARG A 23 -14.43 1.95 1.55
CA ARG A 23 -15.01 1.02 0.57
C ARG A 23 -13.94 0.22 -0.16
N TYR A 24 -14.00 -1.10 -0.03
CA TYR A 24 -13.13 -2.05 -0.71
C TYR A 24 -13.91 -3.31 -1.10
N ASN A 25 -13.38 -4.02 -2.09
CA ASN A 25 -13.81 -5.36 -2.47
C ASN A 25 -12.86 -6.39 -1.87
N GLU A 26 -13.33 -7.62 -1.71
CA GLU A 26 -12.53 -8.76 -1.31
C GLU A 26 -12.50 -9.79 -2.43
N ALA A 27 -11.33 -10.36 -2.71
CA ALA A 27 -11.17 -11.46 -3.67
C ALA A 27 -10.06 -12.42 -3.24
N THR A 28 -10.05 -13.59 -3.88
CA THR A 28 -8.94 -14.54 -3.81
C THR A 28 -8.34 -14.67 -5.21
N LEU A 29 -7.02 -14.55 -5.31
CA LEU A 29 -6.33 -14.68 -6.59
C LEU A 29 -6.57 -16.08 -7.19
N THR A 30 -6.99 -16.13 -8.45
CA THR A 30 -7.22 -17.40 -9.17
C THR A 30 -5.99 -17.92 -9.90
N HIS A 31 -4.99 -17.05 -10.10
CA HIS A 31 -3.68 -17.36 -10.66
C HIS A 31 -2.61 -16.59 -9.89
N ASP A 32 -1.34 -16.95 -10.08
CA ASP A 32 -0.24 -16.14 -9.57
C ASP A 32 -0.32 -14.74 -10.18
N GLU A 33 -0.14 -13.69 -9.37
CA GLU A 33 -0.20 -12.29 -9.83
C GLU A 33 1.06 -11.55 -9.36
N ILE A 34 1.64 -10.75 -10.25
CA ILE A 34 2.74 -9.86 -9.89
C ILE A 34 2.13 -8.52 -9.50
N LEU A 35 2.43 -8.10 -8.27
CA LEU A 35 2.00 -6.83 -7.72
C LEU A 35 3.22 -5.98 -7.38
N TYR A 36 3.03 -4.67 -7.40
CA TYR A 36 4.10 -3.69 -7.24
C TYR A 36 3.92 -2.91 -5.96
N ARG A 37 5.02 -2.54 -5.30
CA ARG A 37 4.96 -1.57 -4.20
C ARG A 37 6.13 -0.60 -4.25
N GLY A 38 5.82 0.67 -4.00
CA GLY A 38 6.84 1.66 -3.68
C GLY A 38 7.24 1.55 -2.21
N GLY A 39 8.52 1.70 -1.91
CA GLY A 39 9.03 1.69 -0.55
C GLY A 39 10.47 2.18 -0.45
N GLU A 40 11.00 2.08 0.76
CA GLU A 40 12.42 2.29 1.02
C GLU A 40 13.20 1.05 0.58
N GLY A 41 14.25 1.26 -0.21
CA GLY A 41 15.19 0.23 -0.60
C GLY A 41 15.98 -0.32 0.57
N GLY A 42 16.20 -1.64 0.58
CA GLY A 42 17.09 -2.30 1.53
C GLY A 42 16.65 -3.72 1.90
N GLU A 43 17.57 -4.46 2.51
CA GLU A 43 17.32 -5.80 3.01
C GLU A 43 16.26 -5.77 4.13
N GLY A 44 15.25 -6.63 4.02
CA GLY A 44 14.14 -6.72 4.97
C GLY A 44 13.05 -5.66 4.78
N LYS A 45 13.17 -4.80 3.76
CA LYS A 45 12.20 -3.74 3.43
C LYS A 45 11.36 -4.06 2.20
N GLU A 46 11.55 -5.22 1.60
CA GLU A 46 10.98 -5.65 0.33
C GLU A 46 9.50 -6.01 0.42
N LEU A 47 9.00 -6.39 1.61
CA LEU A 47 7.58 -6.63 1.87
C LEU A 47 6.91 -5.56 2.76
N GLY A 48 5.67 -5.25 2.40
CA GLY A 48 4.76 -4.32 3.05
C GLY A 48 3.33 -4.75 2.72
N GLN A 49 2.31 -4.09 3.24
CA GLN A 49 0.93 -4.58 3.09
C GLN A 49 0.14 -3.95 1.93
N TRP A 50 0.72 -2.96 1.23
CA TRP A 50 0.06 -2.18 0.20
C TRP A 50 0.74 -2.33 -1.15
N PHE A 51 -0.05 -2.56 -2.19
CA PHE A 51 0.40 -2.87 -3.53
C PHE A 51 -0.49 -2.24 -4.61
N THR A 52 0.00 -2.24 -5.84
CA THR A 52 -0.72 -1.84 -7.07
C THR A 52 -0.52 -2.91 -8.15
N ARG A 53 -1.46 -3.01 -9.11
CA ARG A 53 -1.33 -3.90 -10.28
C ARG A 53 -0.41 -3.38 -11.36
N GLN A 54 -0.25 -2.06 -11.41
CA GLN A 54 0.66 -1.40 -12.34
C GLN A 54 1.85 -0.86 -11.55
N PRO A 55 3.08 -0.98 -12.07
CA PRO A 55 4.24 -0.38 -11.45
C PRO A 55 4.01 1.13 -11.37
N PRO A 56 4.31 1.77 -10.22
CA PRO A 56 4.24 3.23 -10.13
C PRO A 56 5.16 3.85 -11.18
N GLN A 57 4.63 4.73 -12.03
CA GLN A 57 5.41 5.31 -13.14
C GLN A 57 6.42 6.39 -12.68
N SER A 58 6.32 6.89 -11.45
CA SER A 58 7.28 7.84 -10.86
C SER A 58 7.14 7.98 -9.34
N VAL A 59 8.16 8.55 -8.69
CA VAL A 59 8.13 8.98 -7.28
C VAL A 59 6.94 9.92 -7.00
N ALA A 60 6.59 10.78 -7.97
CA ALA A 60 5.44 11.67 -7.88
C ALA A 60 4.12 10.91 -7.86
N HIS A 61 3.99 9.83 -8.64
CA HIS A 61 2.81 8.95 -8.63
C HIS A 61 2.68 8.22 -7.29
N VAL A 62 3.77 7.63 -6.75
CA VAL A 62 3.73 6.98 -5.43
C VAL A 62 3.35 8.00 -4.35
N ARG A 63 3.94 9.20 -4.35
CA ARG A 63 3.67 10.20 -3.32
C ARG A 63 2.24 10.74 -3.41
N ILE A 64 1.74 11.08 -4.61
CA ILE A 64 0.39 11.61 -4.83
C ILE A 64 -0.68 10.56 -4.54
N ASP A 65 -0.45 9.31 -4.94
CA ASP A 65 -1.44 8.24 -4.83
C ASP A 65 -1.37 7.45 -3.53
N THR A 66 -0.28 7.50 -2.76
CA THR A 66 -0.19 6.80 -1.46
C THR A 66 -0.05 7.74 -0.27
N ALA A 67 -0.05 9.06 -0.51
CA ALA A 67 0.03 10.12 0.50
C ALA A 67 1.22 10.00 1.48
N VAL A 68 2.31 9.36 1.04
CA VAL A 68 3.54 9.26 1.81
C VAL A 68 4.28 10.60 1.79
N ARG A 69 4.38 11.26 2.94
CA ARG A 69 5.17 12.50 3.09
C ARG A 69 6.66 12.15 3.12
N PRO A 70 7.53 12.90 2.39
CA PRO A 70 8.98 12.67 2.41
C PRO A 70 9.60 12.92 3.79
N GLN A 71 8.97 13.80 4.58
CA GLN A 71 9.32 14.10 5.96
C GLN A 71 8.05 14.22 6.78
N TRP A 72 8.02 13.54 7.92
CA TRP A 72 7.03 13.75 8.95
C TRP A 72 7.57 14.81 9.89
N ILE A 73 6.84 15.91 10.02
CA ILE A 73 7.13 16.99 10.97
C ILE A 73 5.91 17.08 11.87
N ASP A 74 6.14 17.02 13.17
CA ASP A 74 5.09 17.23 14.15
C ASP A 74 4.57 18.68 14.01
N SER A 75 3.28 18.83 13.73
CA SER A 75 2.69 20.15 13.48
C SER A 75 2.56 21.03 14.73
N ALA A 76 2.69 20.45 15.92
CA ALA A 76 2.60 21.15 17.20
C ALA A 76 3.98 21.55 17.75
N THR A 77 5.01 20.73 17.53
CA THR A 77 6.37 20.97 18.06
C THR A 77 7.36 21.45 17.01
N GLY A 78 7.06 21.26 15.73
CA GLY A 78 7.99 21.53 14.63
C GLY A 78 9.14 20.52 14.53
N GLU A 79 9.11 19.45 15.33
CA GLU A 79 10.18 18.45 15.34
C GLU A 79 10.09 17.50 14.14
N PHE A 80 11.26 17.11 13.68
CA PHE A 80 11.45 16.09 12.66
C PHE A 80 11.14 14.70 13.25
N THR A 81 10.05 14.06 12.82
CA THR A 81 9.58 12.79 13.40
C THR A 81 9.86 11.57 12.51
N GLY A 82 10.27 11.74 11.25
CA GLY A 82 10.72 10.63 10.41
C GLY A 82 10.91 10.93 8.93
N LYS A 83 11.69 10.11 8.23
CA LYS A 83 11.77 10.07 6.76
C LYS A 83 10.95 8.89 6.24
N SER A 84 10.29 9.06 5.11
CA SER A 84 9.77 7.94 4.32
C SER A 84 10.42 7.98 2.93
N PRO A 85 11.64 7.43 2.79
CA PRO A 85 12.25 7.28 1.48
C PRO A 85 11.36 6.37 0.64
N VAL A 86 10.95 6.87 -0.52
CA VAL A 86 10.36 6.06 -1.59
C VAL A 86 11.34 6.20 -2.74
N ASP A 87 12.30 5.28 -2.79
CA ASP A 87 13.39 5.27 -3.75
C ASP A 87 13.45 3.95 -4.53
N THR A 88 12.56 3.00 -4.22
CA THR A 88 12.56 1.67 -4.80
C THR A 88 11.14 1.20 -5.08
N VAL A 89 10.95 0.59 -6.26
CA VAL A 89 9.76 -0.20 -6.57
C VAL A 89 10.13 -1.67 -6.51
N TYR A 90 9.40 -2.43 -5.69
CA TYR A 90 9.51 -3.88 -5.62
C TYR A 90 8.44 -4.53 -6.49
N SER A 91 8.84 -5.56 -7.23
CA SER A 91 7.93 -6.48 -7.92
C SER A 91 7.82 -7.75 -7.08
N VAL A 92 6.61 -8.09 -6.66
CA VAL A 92 6.33 -9.20 -5.76
C VAL A 92 5.31 -10.13 -6.39
N LYS A 93 5.69 -11.39 -6.57
CA LYS A 93 4.80 -12.45 -7.05
C LYS A 93 4.02 -13.03 -5.88
N PHE A 94 2.70 -12.97 -5.98
CA PHE A 94 1.77 -13.60 -5.05
C PHE A 94 1.17 -14.86 -5.68
N PRO A 95 1.10 -15.98 -4.94
CA PRO A 95 0.53 -17.21 -5.47
C PRO A 95 -1.00 -17.14 -5.57
N ALA A 96 -1.56 -17.95 -6.46
CA ALA A 96 -2.99 -18.25 -6.45
C ALA A 96 -3.45 -18.69 -5.03
N GLY A 97 -4.66 -18.31 -4.64
CA GLY A 97 -5.18 -18.53 -3.29
C GLY A 97 -4.89 -17.38 -2.30
N THR A 98 -4.10 -16.38 -2.69
CA THR A 98 -3.87 -15.19 -1.86
C THR A 98 -5.17 -14.37 -1.73
N LYS A 99 -5.57 -14.04 -0.49
CA LYS A 99 -6.68 -13.13 -0.21
C LYS A 99 -6.23 -11.68 -0.35
N ILE A 100 -6.95 -10.92 -1.16
CA ILE A 100 -6.68 -9.52 -1.43
C ILE A 100 -7.90 -8.66 -1.09
N TYR A 101 -7.64 -7.41 -0.73
CA TYR A 101 -8.67 -6.40 -0.60
C TYR A 101 -8.31 -5.22 -1.48
N PHE A 102 -9.20 -4.77 -2.35
CA PHE A 102 -8.86 -3.78 -3.37
C PHE A 102 -9.94 -2.73 -3.54
N GLY A 103 -9.54 -1.51 -3.86
CA GLY A 103 -10.45 -0.40 -3.99
C GLY A 103 -9.72 0.91 -4.23
N PRO A 104 -10.46 1.99 -4.49
CA PRO A 104 -9.88 3.31 -4.69
C PRO A 104 -9.17 3.81 -3.43
N VAL A 105 -8.01 4.44 -3.61
CA VAL A 105 -7.32 5.14 -2.52
C VAL A 105 -8.21 6.24 -1.94
N GLY A 106 -8.28 6.30 -0.61
CA GLY A 106 -8.93 7.39 0.11
C GLY A 106 -8.16 8.70 0.01
N ASN A 107 -8.88 9.80 -0.19
CA ASN A 107 -8.29 11.13 -0.23
C ASN A 107 -7.74 11.51 1.16
N GLN A 108 -6.46 11.87 1.25
CA GLN A 108 -5.81 12.28 2.50
C GLN A 108 -5.68 13.81 2.66
N GLY A 109 -6.33 14.60 1.80
CA GLY A 109 -6.31 16.06 1.79
C GLY A 109 -5.14 16.68 1.01
N GLY A 110 -5.29 17.93 0.54
CA GLY A 110 -4.25 18.65 -0.20
C GLY A 110 -4.10 18.19 -1.66
N VAL A 111 -2.85 18.07 -2.15
CA VAL A 111 -2.52 17.58 -3.51
C VAL A 111 -2.62 16.05 -3.66
N TYR A 112 -2.96 15.33 -2.59
CA TYR A 112 -3.08 13.87 -2.55
C TYR A 112 -4.52 13.45 -2.89
N VAL A 113 -4.82 13.48 -4.19
CA VAL A 113 -6.20 13.45 -4.71
C VAL A 113 -6.87 12.06 -4.55
N GLY A 114 -6.08 10.98 -4.49
CA GLY A 114 -6.56 9.60 -4.48
C GLY A 114 -7.19 9.19 -5.83
N GLY A 115 -7.83 8.01 -5.87
CA GLY A 115 -8.65 7.57 -7.02
C GLY A 115 -8.05 6.44 -7.89
N VAL A 116 -6.78 6.11 -7.73
CA VAL A 116 -6.21 4.87 -8.29
C VAL A 116 -6.58 3.66 -7.43
N GLU A 117 -6.60 2.47 -8.02
CA GLU A 117 -6.81 1.21 -7.29
C GLU A 117 -5.56 0.87 -6.47
N GLN A 118 -5.75 0.59 -5.18
CA GLN A 118 -4.74 -0.01 -4.32
C GLN A 118 -5.22 -1.38 -3.84
N ILE A 119 -4.26 -2.24 -3.50
CA ILE A 119 -4.47 -3.58 -2.99
C ILE A 119 -3.84 -3.69 -1.61
N PHE A 120 -4.62 -4.13 -0.64
CA PHE A 120 -4.18 -4.52 0.68
C PHE A 120 -4.06 -6.04 0.78
N ILE A 121 -2.92 -6.50 1.27
CA ILE A 121 -2.68 -7.90 1.62
C ILE A 121 -2.23 -7.93 3.08
N ARG A 122 -2.92 -8.71 3.91
CA ARG A 122 -2.60 -8.84 5.33
C ARG A 122 -1.38 -9.72 5.52
N GLU A 123 -0.37 -9.21 6.23
CA GLU A 123 0.85 -9.92 6.63
C GLU A 123 1.47 -10.78 5.50
N PRO A 124 1.80 -10.19 4.32
CA PRO A 124 2.25 -10.94 3.15
C PRO A 124 3.51 -11.77 3.37
N TRP A 125 4.36 -11.38 4.33
CA TRP A 125 5.53 -12.16 4.77
C TRP A 125 5.19 -13.51 5.43
N LYS A 126 3.93 -13.74 5.82
CA LYS A 126 3.46 -15.04 6.34
C LYS A 126 2.89 -15.96 5.26
N ILE A 127 2.72 -15.47 4.03
CA ILE A 127 2.13 -16.24 2.94
C ILE A 127 3.22 -17.11 2.29
N LYS A 128 3.00 -18.43 2.27
CA LYS A 128 3.91 -19.36 1.59
C LYS A 128 3.86 -19.14 0.08
N GLY A 129 5.02 -19.04 -0.56
CA GLY A 129 5.14 -18.88 -2.01
C GLY A 129 5.13 -17.42 -2.49
N VAL A 130 5.17 -16.44 -1.58
CA VAL A 130 5.46 -15.05 -1.95
C VAL A 130 6.93 -14.91 -2.32
N GLU A 131 7.19 -14.32 -3.47
CA GLU A 131 8.54 -14.14 -4.01
C GLU A 131 8.75 -12.68 -4.41
N VAL A 132 9.81 -12.07 -3.89
CA VAL A 132 10.30 -10.78 -4.40
C VAL A 132 11.11 -11.09 -5.66
N ILE A 133 10.58 -10.75 -6.82
CA ILE A 133 11.15 -11.12 -8.12
C ILE A 133 11.99 -10.00 -8.75
N GLY A 134 11.92 -8.79 -8.20
CA GLY A 134 12.72 -7.67 -8.68
C GLY A 134 12.60 -6.43 -7.81
N SER A 135 13.58 -5.55 -7.94
CA SER A 135 13.59 -4.22 -7.35
C SER A 135 14.23 -3.25 -8.34
N GLU A 136 13.58 -2.13 -8.59
CA GLU A 136 14.10 -1.07 -9.45
C GLU A 136 14.19 0.25 -8.68
N PRO A 137 15.29 1.01 -8.83
CA PRO A 137 15.34 2.36 -8.29
C PRO A 137 14.25 3.23 -8.90
N LEU A 138 13.56 3.97 -8.05
CA LEU A 138 12.58 4.98 -8.43
C LEU A 138 13.29 6.33 -8.39
N HIS A 139 13.58 6.89 -9.58
CA HIS A 139 14.28 8.16 -9.76
C HIS A 139 13.33 9.36 -9.80
#